data_AF-A0A395NH25-F1
#
_entry.id   AF-A0A395NH25-F1
#
_cell.length_a   1.000
_cell.length_b   1.000
_cell.length_c   1.000
_cell.angle_alpha   90.00
_cell.angle_beta   90.00
_cell.angle_gamma   90.00
#
_symmetry.space_group_name_H-M   'P 1'
#
loop_
_entity.id
_entity.type
_entity.pdbx_description
1 polymer ?
#
loop_
_entity_poly.entity_id
_entity_poly.type
_entity_poly.pdbx_seq_one_letter_code
_entity_poly.pdbx_strand_id
1 'polypeptide(L)'
;MNGFKRQANNIEQLRGVTKSTLALIGQVDAASPVKTGFYGLRIQAAATSKLLKMAEVQAKLQSLSEEFQKLQQDLQNTVASRQKLEGQRQENLGVQKEFENIGDDETIYKLVGPVLLKQEKFEAESTVKGRLDFIGGEILEGQIKETQENIEKKKTEIIQVQSKAQGAIGGQ
;
A
#
# COMPACT_ATOMS: atom_id res chain seq x y z
N MET A 1 12.65 2.61 16.27
CA MET A 1 11.77 3.30 17.25
C MET A 1 12.00 4.82 17.37
N ASN A 2 12.91 5.45 16.60
CA ASN A 2 13.29 6.86 16.77
C ASN A 2 12.57 7.86 15.83
N GLY A 3 11.89 7.39 14.77
CA GLY A 3 11.16 8.24 13.83
C GLY A 3 9.80 8.74 14.34
N PHE A 4 9.03 7.86 14.98
CA PHE A 4 7.71 8.19 15.56
C PHE A 4 7.80 9.24 16.66
N LYS A 5 8.84 9.21 17.51
CA LYS A 5 9.06 10.23 18.54
C LYS A 5 9.36 11.61 17.97
N ARG A 6 10.05 11.69 16.81
CA ARG A 6 10.31 12.98 16.13
C ARG A 6 9.04 13.56 15.50
N GLN A 7 8.18 12.71 14.94
CA GLN A 7 6.92 13.16 14.34
C GLN A 7 5.91 13.63 15.39
N ALA A 8 5.83 12.95 16.53
CA ALA A 8 5.00 13.37 17.67
C ALA A 8 5.47 14.71 18.27
N ASN A 9 6.78 14.91 18.44
CA ASN A 9 7.33 16.19 18.92
C ASN A 9 7.03 17.36 17.97
N ASN A 10 7.09 17.13 16.65
CA ASN A 10 6.74 18.16 15.67
C ASN A 10 5.26 18.55 15.74
N ILE A 11 4.37 17.59 16.00
CA ILE A 11 2.92 17.83 16.13
C ILE A 11 2.61 18.62 17.42
N GLU A 12 3.28 18.31 18.53
CA GLU A 12 3.13 19.10 19.77
C GLU A 12 3.68 20.52 19.64
N GLN A 13 4.83 20.70 18.99
CA GLN A 13 5.36 22.05 18.74
C GLN A 13 4.44 22.87 17.82
N LEU A 14 3.87 22.25 16.78
CA LEU A 14 2.88 22.93 15.91
C LEU A 14 1.57 23.26 16.64
N ARG A 15 1.12 22.41 17.58
CA ARG A 15 -0.02 22.70 18.49
C ARG A 15 0.28 23.83 19.47
N GLY A 16 1.52 23.92 19.97
CA GLY A 16 1.99 25.02 20.81
C GLY A 16 2.05 26.35 20.05
N VAL A 17 2.57 26.34 18.82
CA VAL A 17 2.61 27.51 17.93
C VAL A 17 1.19 27.98 17.57
N THR A 18 0.26 27.07 17.27
CA THR A 18 -1.13 27.45 16.98
C THR A 18 -1.85 28.02 18.19
N LYS A 19 -1.68 27.45 19.39
CA LYS A 19 -2.22 28.03 20.63
C LYS A 19 -1.61 29.40 20.96
N SER A 20 -0.30 29.57 20.77
CA SER A 20 0.39 30.85 21.00
C SER A 20 -0.05 31.92 19.98
N THR A 21 -0.29 31.53 18.73
CA THR A 21 -0.82 32.44 17.70
C THR A 21 -2.29 32.81 18.00
N LEU A 22 -3.13 31.87 18.43
CA LEU A 22 -4.49 32.14 18.90
C LEU A 22 -4.53 33.01 20.16
N ALA A 23 -3.56 32.85 21.08
CA ALA A 23 -3.42 33.68 22.27
C ALA A 23 -2.94 35.10 21.93
N LEU A 24 -2.02 35.26 20.97
CA LEU A 24 -1.63 36.57 20.44
C LEU A 24 -2.81 37.27 19.77
N ILE A 25 -3.65 36.54 19.03
CA ILE A 25 -4.87 37.08 18.41
C ILE A 25 -5.89 37.52 19.48
N GLY A 26 -6.00 36.80 20.60
CA GLY A 26 -6.87 37.17 21.72
C GLY A 26 -6.36 38.33 22.60
N GLN A 27 -5.08 38.70 22.51
CA GLN A 27 -4.49 39.78 23.31
C GLN A 27 -4.48 41.15 22.60
N VAL A 28 -4.85 41.25 21.32
CA VAL A 28 -4.88 42.53 20.59
C VAL A 28 -6.18 43.33 20.76
N ASP A 29 -7.17 42.81 21.50
CA ASP A 29 -8.53 43.40 21.58
C ASP A 29 -8.84 44.18 22.87
N ALA A 30 -7.82 44.61 23.62
CA ALA A 30 -8.01 45.37 24.88
C ALA A 30 -7.45 46.81 24.87
N ALA A 31 -7.10 47.38 23.72
CA ALA A 31 -6.64 48.77 23.65
C ALA A 31 -7.14 49.52 22.39
N SER A 32 -8.16 50.35 22.60
CA SER A 32 -8.67 51.44 21.73
C SER A 32 -9.65 51.07 20.59
N PRO A 33 -10.92 51.56 20.61
CA PRO A 33 -11.98 51.14 19.68
C PRO A 33 -12.05 51.98 18.38
N VAL A 34 -10.97 52.60 17.91
CA VAL A 34 -11.03 53.47 16.72
C VAL A 34 -9.78 53.30 15.85
N LYS A 35 -9.70 52.19 15.08
CA LYS A 35 -8.97 52.05 13.79
C LYS A 35 -8.92 50.62 13.20
N THR A 36 -9.79 49.70 13.62
CA THR A 36 -9.93 48.36 13.01
C THR A 36 -10.86 48.38 11.79
N GLY A 37 -10.60 49.28 10.83
CA GLY A 37 -11.32 49.31 9.56
C GLY A 37 -10.73 48.33 8.54
N PHE A 38 -11.56 47.46 7.95
CA PHE A 38 -11.39 46.61 6.74
C PHE A 38 -10.11 45.74 6.57
N TYR A 39 -8.94 46.17 7.00
CA TYR A 39 -7.65 45.50 6.87
C TYR A 39 -7.48 44.35 7.87
N GLY A 40 -7.96 44.49 9.11
CA GLY A 40 -7.92 43.41 10.12
C GLY A 40 -8.71 42.17 9.71
N LEU A 41 -9.92 42.37 9.18
CA LEU A 41 -10.78 41.29 8.69
C LEU A 41 -10.16 40.53 7.51
N ARG A 42 -9.47 41.23 6.60
CA ARG A 42 -8.82 40.62 5.42
C ARG A 42 -7.58 39.80 5.78
N ILE A 43 -6.78 40.25 6.76
CA ILE A 43 -5.61 39.51 7.24
C ILE A 43 -6.04 38.24 7.96
N GLN A 44 -7.10 38.32 8.78
CA GLN A 44 -7.64 37.16 9.50
C GLN A 44 -8.23 36.12 8.53
N ALA A 45 -8.96 36.56 7.50
CA ALA A 45 -9.51 35.68 6.46
C ALA A 45 -8.42 34.96 5.63
N ALA A 46 -7.32 35.65 5.30
CA ALA A 46 -6.19 35.05 4.57
C ALA A 46 -5.44 34.01 5.42
N ALA A 47 -5.26 34.26 6.72
CA ALA A 47 -4.63 33.32 7.64
C ALA A 47 -5.48 32.04 7.82
N THR A 48 -6.79 32.17 7.97
CA THR A 48 -7.71 31.01 8.03
C THR A 48 -7.73 30.23 6.72
N SER A 49 -7.67 30.90 5.57
CA SER A 49 -7.60 30.23 4.26
C SER A 49 -6.31 29.42 4.10
N LYS A 50 -5.17 29.94 4.58
CA LYS A 50 -3.87 29.24 4.53
C LYS A 50 -3.86 28.01 5.44
N LEU A 51 -4.47 28.09 6.63
CA LEU A 51 -4.60 26.96 7.56
C LEU A 51 -5.49 25.84 7.00
N LEU A 52 -6.62 26.20 6.39
CA LEU A 52 -7.51 25.22 5.71
C LEU A 52 -6.76 24.48 4.59
N LYS A 53 -6.04 25.20 3.72
CA LYS A 53 -5.24 24.59 2.65
C LYS A 53 -4.14 23.66 3.18
N MET A 54 -3.47 24.03 4.28
CA MET A 54 -2.48 23.16 4.92
C MET A 54 -3.12 21.88 5.48
N ALA A 55 -4.29 21.99 6.12
CA ALA A 55 -5.02 20.84 6.64
C ALA A 55 -5.47 19.88 5.52
N GLU A 56 -5.96 20.40 4.39
CA GLU A 56 -6.33 19.61 3.22
C GLU A 56 -5.13 18.86 2.62
N VAL A 57 -3.98 19.53 2.49
CA VAL A 57 -2.74 18.92 2.02
C VAL A 57 -2.26 17.83 2.96
N GLN A 58 -2.31 18.07 4.28
CA GLN A 58 -1.94 17.09 5.30
C GLN A 58 -2.84 15.84 5.21
N ALA A 59 -4.16 16.02 5.12
CA ALA A 59 -5.12 14.94 4.99
C ALA A 59 -4.89 14.12 3.71
N LYS A 60 -4.63 14.80 2.59
CA LYS A 60 -4.32 14.14 1.32
C LYS A 60 -3.03 13.33 1.38
N LEU A 61 -1.97 13.87 1.98
CA LEU A 61 -0.71 13.14 2.17
C LEU A 61 -0.88 11.92 3.07
N GLN A 62 -1.69 12.02 4.11
CA GLN A 62 -1.99 10.90 5.00
C GLN A 62 -2.70 9.77 4.23
N SER A 63 -3.77 10.09 3.51
CA SER A 63 -4.51 9.12 2.67
C SER A 63 -3.62 8.45 1.64
N LEU A 64 -2.82 9.21 0.89
CA LEU A 64 -1.92 8.66 -0.13
C LEU A 64 -0.84 7.75 0.49
N SER A 65 -0.36 8.09 1.69
CA SER A 65 0.63 7.28 2.40
C SER A 65 0.05 5.96 2.89
N GLU A 66 -1.18 5.96 3.39
CA GLU A 66 -1.91 4.75 3.81
C GLU A 66 -2.18 3.84 2.61
N GLU A 67 -2.65 4.40 1.48
CA GLU A 67 -2.84 3.65 0.23
C GLU A 67 -1.53 3.04 -0.27
N PHE A 68 -0.43 3.81 -0.25
CA PHE A 68 0.89 3.34 -0.66
C PHE A 68 1.37 2.18 0.22
N GLN A 69 1.24 2.30 1.55
CA GLN A 69 1.61 1.23 2.48
C GLN A 69 0.77 -0.03 2.26
N LYS A 70 -0.52 0.13 1.99
CA LYS A 70 -1.40 -0.99 1.67
C LYS A 70 -0.96 -1.70 0.39
N LEU A 71 -0.69 -0.96 -0.69
CA LEU A 71 -0.20 -1.54 -1.94
C LEU A 71 1.14 -2.28 -1.77
N GLN A 72 2.04 -1.76 -0.92
CA GLN A 72 3.28 -2.46 -0.60
C GLN A 72 3.04 -3.78 0.13
N GLN A 73 2.11 -3.81 1.08
CA GLN A 73 1.75 -5.04 1.80
C GLN A 73 1.09 -6.05 0.85
N ASP A 74 0.19 -5.58 -0.01
CA ASP A 74 -0.47 -6.41 -1.01
C ASP A 74 0.54 -7.01 -1.98
N LEU A 75 1.53 -6.22 -2.45
CA LEU A 75 2.61 -6.72 -3.29
C LEU A 75 3.40 -7.84 -2.60
N GLN A 76 3.76 -7.67 -1.32
CA GLN A 76 4.49 -8.70 -0.57
C GLN A 76 3.68 -10.00 -0.47
N ASN A 77 2.38 -9.89 -0.17
CA ASN A 77 1.49 -11.04 -0.07
C ASN A 77 1.34 -11.77 -1.41
N THR A 78 1.17 -11.02 -2.50
CA THR A 78 1.05 -11.57 -3.87
C THR A 78 2.35 -12.26 -4.30
N VAL A 79 3.51 -11.66 -4.01
CA VAL A 79 4.82 -12.28 -4.30
C VAL A 79 5.01 -13.58 -3.52
N ALA A 80 4.66 -13.60 -2.22
CA ALA A 80 4.74 -14.81 -1.41
C ALA A 80 3.81 -15.92 -1.95
N SER A 81 2.59 -15.56 -2.37
CA SER A 81 1.65 -16.49 -3.01
C SER A 81 2.23 -17.04 -4.32
N ARG A 82 2.79 -16.18 -5.18
CA ARG A 82 3.43 -16.59 -6.43
C ARG A 82 4.59 -17.56 -6.19
N GLN A 83 5.44 -17.30 -5.20
CA GLN A 83 6.54 -18.20 -4.86
C GLN A 83 6.04 -19.59 -4.43
N LYS A 84 4.96 -19.65 -3.64
CA LYS A 84 4.34 -20.91 -3.23
C LYS A 84 3.77 -21.67 -4.43
N LEU A 85 3.05 -20.98 -5.32
CA LEU A 85 2.48 -21.59 -6.54
C LEU A 85 3.59 -22.13 -7.45
N GLU A 86 4.70 -21.40 -7.61
CA GLU A 86 5.82 -21.85 -8.43
C GLU A 86 6.51 -23.10 -7.84
N GLY A 87 6.66 -23.16 -6.51
CA GLY A 87 7.16 -24.37 -5.84
C GLY A 87 6.25 -25.58 -6.11
N GLN A 88 4.93 -25.40 -5.94
CA GLN A 88 3.95 -26.44 -6.24
C GLN A 88 3.97 -26.84 -7.72
N ARG A 89 4.12 -25.88 -8.64
CA ARG A 89 4.22 -26.14 -10.08
C ARG A 89 5.43 -27.01 -10.39
N GLN A 90 6.58 -26.68 -9.82
CA GLN A 90 7.82 -27.40 -10.05
C GLN A 90 7.76 -28.84 -9.51
N GLU A 91 7.15 -29.05 -8.34
CA GLU A 91 6.89 -30.39 -7.80
C GLU A 91 6.01 -31.21 -8.74
N ASN A 92 4.91 -30.63 -9.25
CA ASN A 92 4.00 -31.34 -10.16
C ASN A 92 4.62 -31.59 -11.54
N LEU A 93 5.49 -30.69 -12.03
CA LEU A 93 6.30 -30.93 -13.22
C LEU A 93 7.28 -32.09 -13.01
N GLY A 94 7.86 -32.20 -11.82
CA GLY A 94 8.68 -33.35 -11.45
C GLY A 94 7.86 -34.64 -11.54
N VAL A 95 6.69 -34.68 -10.92
CA VAL A 95 5.79 -35.84 -10.97
C VAL A 95 5.37 -36.17 -12.41
N GLN A 96 5.06 -35.17 -13.23
CA GLN A 96 4.73 -35.38 -14.64
C GLN A 96 5.88 -36.05 -15.40
N LYS A 97 7.13 -35.63 -15.17
CA LYS A 97 8.32 -36.25 -15.77
C LYS A 97 8.53 -37.69 -15.30
N GLU A 98 8.22 -37.99 -14.04
CA GLU A 98 8.25 -39.37 -13.56
C GLU A 98 7.22 -40.23 -14.33
N PHE A 99 6.01 -39.71 -14.57
CA PHE A 99 5.00 -40.42 -15.39
C PHE A 99 5.46 -40.70 -16.82
N GLU A 100 6.23 -39.80 -17.44
CA GLU A 100 6.82 -40.01 -18.77
C GLU A 100 7.81 -41.20 -18.79
N ASN A 101 8.40 -41.54 -17.64
CA ASN A 101 9.38 -42.63 -17.51
C ASN A 101 8.78 -43.94 -16.96
N ILE A 102 7.53 -43.94 -16.51
CA ILE A 102 6.85 -45.14 -15.99
C ILE A 102 6.38 -46.02 -17.16
N GLY A 103 6.72 -47.31 -17.11
CA GLY A 103 6.28 -48.30 -18.10
C GLY A 103 4.76 -48.50 -18.12
N ASP A 104 4.20 -48.94 -19.25
CA ASP A 104 2.74 -49.07 -19.41
C ASP A 104 2.12 -50.20 -18.58
N ASP A 105 2.93 -51.17 -18.14
CA ASP A 105 2.50 -52.31 -17.31
C ASP A 105 2.64 -52.07 -15.80
N GLU A 106 3.13 -50.88 -15.40
CA GLU A 106 3.33 -50.54 -14.00
C GLU A 106 2.02 -50.25 -13.27
N THR A 107 1.93 -50.68 -12.01
CA THR A 107 0.71 -50.48 -11.21
C THR A 107 0.82 -49.22 -10.37
N ILE A 108 -0.06 -48.26 -10.63
CA ILE A 108 -0.12 -46.99 -9.90
C ILE A 108 -1.12 -47.08 -8.75
N TYR A 109 -0.74 -46.54 -7.60
CA TYR A 109 -1.59 -46.44 -6.42
C TYR A 109 -1.69 -44.99 -5.93
N LYS A 110 -2.90 -44.57 -5.56
CA LYS A 110 -3.19 -43.29 -4.93
C LYS A 110 -3.43 -43.48 -3.43
N LEU A 111 -2.74 -42.71 -2.60
CA LEU A 111 -2.99 -42.65 -1.16
C LEU A 111 -4.26 -41.84 -0.86
N VAL A 112 -5.22 -42.46 -0.19
CA VAL A 112 -6.46 -41.82 0.29
C VAL A 112 -6.64 -42.17 1.77
N GLY A 113 -6.36 -41.20 2.65
CA GLY A 113 -6.34 -41.47 4.10
C GLY A 113 -5.29 -42.53 4.46
N PRO A 114 -5.65 -43.61 5.18
CA PRO A 114 -4.71 -44.68 5.53
C PRO A 114 -4.61 -45.79 4.47
N VAL A 115 -5.28 -45.69 3.31
CA VAL A 115 -5.35 -46.77 2.30
C VAL A 115 -4.76 -46.37 0.95
N LEU A 116 -4.21 -47.37 0.24
CA LEU A 116 -3.75 -47.25 -1.15
C LEU A 116 -4.84 -47.82 -2.08
N LEU A 117 -5.30 -47.00 -3.02
CA LEU A 117 -6.25 -47.41 -4.04
C LEU A 117 -5.54 -47.52 -5.38
N LYS A 118 -5.72 -48.64 -6.08
CA LYS A 118 -5.23 -48.80 -7.44
C LYS A 118 -5.88 -47.73 -8.33
N GLN A 119 -5.08 -47.07 -9.15
CA GLN A 119 -5.53 -46.04 -10.08
C GLN A 119 -4.94 -46.30 -11.47
N GLU A 120 -5.72 -46.02 -12.51
CA GLU A 120 -5.27 -46.13 -13.90
C GLU A 120 -4.25 -45.02 -14.23
N LYS A 121 -3.22 -45.36 -15.01
CA LYS A 121 -2.13 -44.44 -15.39
C LYS A 121 -2.66 -43.14 -16.00
N PHE A 122 -3.56 -43.27 -16.97
CA PHE A 122 -4.18 -42.15 -17.66
C PHE A 122 -4.92 -41.18 -16.70
N GLU A 123 -5.61 -41.71 -15.69
CA GLU A 123 -6.32 -40.87 -14.72
C GLU A 123 -5.36 -40.12 -13.79
N ALA A 124 -4.28 -40.78 -13.37
CA ALA A 124 -3.24 -40.17 -12.55
C ALA A 124 -2.53 -39.04 -13.31
N GLU A 125 -2.16 -39.26 -14.57
CA GLU A 125 -1.57 -38.26 -15.46
C GLU A 125 -2.52 -37.06 -15.70
N SER A 126 -3.80 -37.35 -15.99
CA SER A 126 -4.82 -36.31 -16.17
C SER A 126 -4.97 -35.43 -14.92
N THR A 127 -4.90 -36.03 -13.74
CA THR A 127 -4.95 -35.31 -12.46
C THR A 127 -3.75 -34.35 -12.30
N VAL A 128 -2.54 -34.82 -12.61
CA VAL A 128 -1.32 -34.00 -12.55
C VAL A 128 -1.39 -32.86 -13.56
N LYS A 129 -1.82 -33.14 -14.79
CA LYS A 129 -2.00 -32.14 -15.84
C LYS A 129 -3.03 -31.07 -15.45
N GLY A 130 -4.20 -31.48 -14.97
CA GLY A 130 -5.22 -30.55 -14.51
C GLY A 130 -4.74 -29.65 -13.37
N ARG A 131 -3.89 -30.17 -12.48
CA ARG A 131 -3.25 -29.37 -11.43
C ARG A 131 -2.23 -28.38 -11.99
N LEU A 132 -1.42 -28.78 -12.97
CA LEU A 132 -0.48 -27.88 -13.65
C LEU A 132 -1.21 -26.76 -14.39
N ASP A 133 -2.30 -27.08 -15.09
CA ASP A 133 -3.14 -26.10 -15.79
C ASP A 133 -3.77 -25.10 -14.82
N PHE A 134 -4.32 -25.60 -13.70
CA PHE A 134 -4.87 -24.74 -12.65
C PHE A 134 -3.80 -23.82 -12.05
N ILE A 135 -2.65 -24.36 -11.64
CA ILE A 135 -1.56 -23.55 -11.07
C ILE A 135 -1.05 -22.53 -12.09
N GLY A 136 -0.92 -22.93 -13.37
CA GLY A 136 -0.48 -22.06 -14.46
C GLY A 136 -1.43 -20.87 -14.70
N GLY A 137 -2.74 -21.09 -14.59
CA GLY A 137 -3.74 -20.02 -14.66
C GLY A 137 -3.73 -19.07 -13.46
N GLU A 138 -3.37 -19.57 -12.28
CA GLU A 138 -3.30 -18.80 -11.03
C GLU A 138 -1.97 -18.06 -10.83
N ILE A 139 -1.01 -18.13 -11.75
CA ILE A 139 0.26 -17.40 -11.59
C ILE A 139 0.01 -15.89 -11.69
N LEU A 140 0.26 -15.19 -10.58
CA LEU A 140 -0.13 -13.78 -10.36
C LEU A 140 0.80 -12.74 -11.03
N GLU A 141 1.51 -13.05 -12.11
CA GLU A 141 2.48 -12.13 -12.74
C GLU A 141 1.83 -10.80 -13.19
N GLY A 142 0.62 -10.87 -13.76
CA GLY A 142 -0.14 -9.67 -14.15
C GLY A 142 -0.48 -8.78 -12.96
N GLN A 143 -0.94 -9.38 -11.86
CA GLN A 143 -1.30 -8.64 -10.64
C GLN A 143 -0.08 -8.02 -9.95
N ILE A 144 1.06 -8.73 -9.95
CA ILE A 144 2.33 -8.18 -9.43
C ILE A 144 2.72 -6.93 -10.21
N LYS A 145 2.70 -7.01 -11.55
CA LYS A 145 3.06 -5.90 -12.43
C LYS A 145 2.12 -4.70 -12.23
N GLU A 146 0.81 -4.94 -12.22
CA GLU A 146 -0.19 -3.90 -11.98
C GLU A 146 0.00 -3.23 -10.61
N THR A 147 0.25 -4.01 -9.57
CA THR A 147 0.47 -3.49 -8.21
C THR A 147 1.74 -2.63 -8.17
N GLN A 148 2.82 -3.06 -8.82
CA GLN A 148 4.06 -2.27 -8.93
C GLN A 148 3.85 -0.94 -9.67
N GLU A 149 3.11 -0.95 -10.78
CA GLU A 149 2.76 0.27 -11.51
C GLU A 149 1.94 1.24 -10.65
N ASN A 150 0.98 0.71 -9.87
CA ASN A 150 0.18 1.50 -8.96
C ASN A 150 0.99 2.10 -7.80
N ILE A 151 1.97 1.36 -7.27
CA ILE A 151 2.93 1.85 -6.27
C ILE A 151 3.73 3.05 -6.83
N GLU A 152 4.27 2.96 -8.04
CA GLU A 152 5.05 4.06 -8.63
C GLU A 152 4.19 5.29 -8.95
N LYS A 153 2.94 5.08 -9.41
CA LYS A 153 1.97 6.17 -9.57
C LYS A 153 1.70 6.87 -8.23
N LYS A 154 1.42 6.11 -7.18
CA LYS A 154 1.10 6.64 -5.85
C LYS A 154 2.29 7.39 -5.23
N LYS A 155 3.51 6.86 -5.39
CA LYS A 155 4.76 7.52 -5.00
C LYS A 155 4.94 8.86 -5.72
N THR A 156 4.67 8.90 -7.02
CA THR A 156 4.74 10.13 -7.82
C THR A 156 3.72 11.16 -7.34
N GLU A 157 2.48 10.75 -7.05
CA GLU A 157 1.45 11.63 -6.47
C GLU A 157 1.87 12.22 -5.13
N ILE A 158 2.44 11.40 -4.23
CA ILE A 158 2.97 11.85 -2.93
C ILE A 158 4.04 12.92 -3.12
N ILE A 159 5.03 12.67 -3.99
CA ILE A 159 6.11 13.63 -4.28
C ILE A 159 5.54 14.94 -4.82
N GLN A 160 4.59 14.88 -5.76
CA GLN A 160 3.97 16.07 -6.32
C GLN A 160 3.22 16.91 -5.26
N VAL A 161 2.48 16.25 -4.36
CA VAL A 161 1.78 16.96 -3.28
C VAL A 161 2.77 17.57 -2.29
N GLN A 162 3.85 16.86 -1.94
CA GLN A 162 4.91 17.37 -1.07
C GLN A 162 5.62 18.59 -1.69
N SER A 163 6.00 18.53 -2.97
CA SER A 163 6.64 19.64 -3.68
C SER A 163 5.73 20.87 -3.78
N LYS A 164 4.44 20.67 -4.09
CA LYS A 164 3.45 21.76 -4.12
C LYS A 164 3.26 22.39 -2.73
N ALA A 165 3.27 21.59 -1.67
CA ALA A 165 3.17 22.08 -0.30
C ALA A 165 4.38 22.95 0.08
N GLN A 166 5.60 22.51 -0.26
CA GLN A 166 6.84 23.28 -0.01
C GLN A 166 6.88 24.59 -0.80
N GLY A 167 6.49 24.57 -2.08
CA GLY A 167 6.41 25.77 -2.91
C GLY A 167 5.38 26.80 -2.41
N ALA A 168 4.30 26.36 -1.77
CA ALA A 168 3.29 27.23 -1.16
C ALA A 168 3.73 27.82 0.20
N ILE A 169 4.76 27.26 0.84
CA ILE A 169 5.30 27.71 2.13
C ILE A 169 6.51 28.65 1.93
N GLY A 170 7.29 28.47 0.85
CA GLY A 170 8.53 29.21 0.58
C GLY A 170 8.43 30.49 -0.25
N GLY A 171 7.24 30.93 -0.66
CA GLY A 171 7.05 32.19 -1.40
C GLY A 171 6.74 33.38 -0.48
N GLN A 172 7.76 34.16 -0.14
CA GLN A 172 7.69 35.56 0.32
C GLN A 172 8.69 36.38 -0.47
#